data_AF-A0A1V2M4S8-F1
#
_entry.id   AF-A0A1V2M4S8-F1
#
_cell.length_a   1.000
_cell.length_b   1.000
_cell.length_c   1.000
_cell.angle_alpha   90.00
_cell.angle_beta   90.00
_cell.angle_gamma   90.00
#
_symmetry.space_group_name_H-M   'P 1'
#
loop_
_entity.id
_entity.type
_entity.pdbx_description
1 polymer ?
#
loop_
_entity_poly.entity_id
_entity_poly.type
_entity_poly.pdbx_seq_one_letter_code
_entity_poly.pdbx_strand_id
1 'polypeptide(L)'
;MENISQRITNVATTLNDLKNYQDIEGFITDLEYHVGQLSYFYDYLTPKQTGDPSTTFYRPKKMPQIHQIAYFNLTRGFPKELYGGHWCYVFKYFKSKYVIIPTTSVKEDSLPPDPEFQMDIAVDNFKNGMTTRLQLSDMRSIDLQRLYCSKGFYNVLTDRDQILHNVNKMLLEEH
;
A
#
# COMPACT_ATOMS: atom_id res chain seq x y z
N MET A 1 19.65 -20.11 22.14
CA MET A 1 19.07 -19.12 21.21
C MET A 1 20.11 -18.84 20.15
N GLU A 2 19.78 -19.02 18.89
CA GLU A 2 20.67 -18.63 17.80
C GLU A 2 20.88 -17.11 17.82
N ASN A 3 22.12 -16.65 17.68
CA ASN A 3 22.44 -15.21 17.67
C ASN A 3 21.75 -14.55 16.46
N ILE A 4 21.12 -13.39 16.66
CA ILE A 4 20.44 -12.62 15.59
C ILE A 4 21.36 -12.42 14.39
N SER A 5 22.65 -12.14 14.62
CA SER A 5 23.65 -11.97 13.56
C SER A 5 23.75 -13.21 12.67
N GLN A 6 23.74 -14.42 13.26
CA GLN A 6 23.80 -15.66 12.48
C GLN A 6 22.56 -15.84 11.60
N ARG A 7 21.36 -15.53 12.14
CA ARG A 7 20.11 -15.62 11.39
C ARG A 7 20.08 -14.65 10.21
N ILE A 8 20.56 -13.42 10.41
CA ILE A 8 20.65 -12.43 9.32
C ILE A 8 21.66 -12.88 8.26
N THR A 9 22.82 -13.42 8.65
CA THR A 9 23.78 -13.99 7.69
C THR A 9 23.15 -15.11 6.87
N ASN A 10 22.39 -16.02 7.48
CA ASN A 10 21.72 -17.11 6.77
C ASN A 10 20.68 -16.60 5.75
N VAL A 11 19.95 -15.53 6.09
CA VAL A 11 19.03 -14.86 5.16
C VAL A 11 19.79 -14.27 3.97
N ALA A 12 20.90 -13.57 4.22
CA ALA A 12 21.73 -12.99 3.18
C ALA A 12 22.29 -14.07 2.23
N THR A 13 22.79 -15.18 2.77
CA THR A 13 23.25 -16.32 1.96
C THR A 13 22.12 -16.87 1.09
N THR A 14 20.93 -17.08 1.67
CA THR A 14 19.78 -17.61 0.93
C THR A 14 19.35 -16.66 -0.20
N LEU A 15 19.36 -15.35 0.04
CA LEU A 15 19.06 -14.35 -0.99
C LEU A 15 20.07 -14.40 -2.14
N ASN A 16 21.36 -14.51 -1.83
CA ASN A 16 22.42 -14.62 -2.84
C ASN A 16 22.32 -15.90 -3.69
N ASP A 17 21.76 -16.97 -3.12
CA ASP A 17 21.58 -18.25 -3.82
C ASP A 17 20.32 -18.29 -4.72
N LEU A 18 19.45 -17.27 -4.64
CA LEU A 18 18.27 -17.17 -5.50
C LEU A 18 18.68 -16.94 -6.97
N LYS A 19 18.27 -17.85 -7.84
CA LYS A 19 18.63 -17.80 -9.28
C LYS A 19 17.68 -16.94 -10.11
N ASN A 20 16.42 -16.86 -9.70
CA ASN A 20 15.33 -16.30 -10.52
C ASN A 20 14.69 -15.04 -9.92
N TYR A 21 15.17 -14.59 -8.76
CA TYR A 21 14.68 -13.39 -8.11
C TYR A 21 15.68 -12.26 -8.35
N GLN A 22 15.37 -11.37 -9.29
CA GLN A 22 16.33 -10.38 -9.77
C GLN A 22 16.44 -9.14 -8.87
N ASP A 23 15.41 -8.85 -8.07
CA ASP A 23 15.31 -7.60 -7.29
C ASP A 23 15.62 -7.83 -5.80
N ILE A 24 16.80 -8.37 -5.54
CA ILE A 24 17.32 -8.61 -4.18
C ILE A 24 17.55 -7.29 -3.45
N GLU A 25 18.19 -6.31 -4.11
CA GLU A 25 18.48 -5.00 -3.52
C GLU A 25 17.21 -4.26 -3.10
N GLY A 26 16.18 -4.30 -3.93
CA GLY A 26 14.90 -3.72 -3.56
C GLY A 26 14.23 -4.45 -2.39
N PHE A 27 14.43 -5.77 -2.25
CA PHE A 27 13.97 -6.51 -1.07
C PHE A 27 14.69 -6.07 0.20
N ILE A 28 16.01 -5.91 0.14
CA ILE A 28 16.82 -5.42 1.26
C ILE A 28 16.37 -3.99 1.64
N THR A 29 16.18 -3.12 0.66
CA THR A 29 15.70 -1.74 0.86
C THR A 29 14.35 -1.70 1.61
N ASP A 30 13.40 -2.56 1.23
CA ASP A 30 12.10 -2.62 1.92
C ASP A 30 12.21 -3.18 3.34
N LEU A 31 13.13 -4.12 3.58
CA LEU A 31 13.42 -4.65 4.91
C LEU A 31 14.03 -3.57 5.82
N GLU A 32 15.01 -2.82 5.32
CA GLU A 32 15.62 -1.69 6.03
C GLU A 32 14.57 -0.63 6.36
N TYR A 33 13.70 -0.30 5.40
CA TYR A 33 12.59 0.62 5.62
C TYR A 33 11.67 0.10 6.74
N HIS A 34 11.32 -1.19 6.73
CA HIS A 34 10.45 -1.77 7.75
C HIS A 34 11.07 -1.71 9.16
N VAL A 35 12.36 -2.05 9.28
CA VAL A 35 13.10 -1.91 10.56
C VAL A 35 13.15 -0.45 11.01
N GLY A 36 13.36 0.50 10.08
CA GLY A 36 13.28 1.92 10.37
C GLY A 36 11.91 2.38 10.87
N GLN A 37 10.82 1.83 10.31
CA GLN A 37 9.46 2.12 10.78
C GLN A 37 9.20 1.56 12.18
N LEU A 38 9.72 0.37 12.50
CA LEU A 38 9.65 -0.20 13.84
C LEU A 38 10.40 0.69 14.84
N SER A 39 11.64 1.07 14.54
CA SER A 39 12.41 1.95 15.43
C SER A 39 11.74 3.31 15.60
N TYR A 40 11.22 3.91 14.52
CA TYR A 40 10.46 5.15 14.63
C TYR A 40 9.24 5.01 15.56
N PHE A 41 8.47 3.93 15.45
CA PHE A 41 7.29 3.74 16.27
C PHE A 41 7.64 3.47 17.75
N TYR A 42 8.52 2.50 18.00
CA TYR A 42 8.83 2.03 19.35
C TYR A 42 9.81 2.94 20.10
N ASP A 43 10.84 3.46 19.44
CA ASP A 43 11.92 4.20 20.10
C ASP A 43 11.72 5.71 20.06
N TYR A 44 10.96 6.22 19.07
CA TYR A 44 10.73 7.65 18.91
C TYR A 44 9.30 8.08 19.25
N LEU A 45 8.29 7.44 18.66
CA LEU A 45 6.91 7.89 18.77
C LEU A 45 6.29 7.52 20.12
N THR A 46 6.44 6.26 20.52
CA THR A 46 5.86 5.72 21.77
C THR A 46 6.32 6.50 23.01
N PRO A 47 7.63 6.73 23.22
CA PRO A 47 8.11 7.44 24.41
C PRO A 47 7.68 8.92 24.44
N LYS A 48 7.40 9.52 23.27
CA LYS A 48 6.94 10.91 23.14
C LYS A 48 5.43 11.08 23.24
N GLN A 49 4.66 9.98 23.24
CA GLN A 49 3.21 10.00 23.44
C GLN A 49 2.87 9.45 24.83
N THR A 50 2.44 8.18 24.91
CA THR A 50 1.93 7.58 26.14
C THR A 50 2.95 6.73 26.88
N GLY A 51 4.09 6.43 26.26
CA GLY A 51 5.03 5.43 26.74
C GLY A 51 4.57 3.98 26.56
N ASP A 52 3.36 3.76 26.03
CA ASP A 52 2.78 2.45 25.79
C ASP A 52 2.43 2.28 24.29
N PRO A 53 3.04 1.30 23.59
CA PRO A 53 2.72 0.99 22.20
C PRO A 53 1.23 0.75 21.94
N SER A 54 0.48 0.20 22.91
CA SER A 54 -0.93 -0.16 22.75
C SER A 54 -1.86 1.05 22.63
N THR A 55 -1.42 2.20 23.16
CA THR A 55 -2.16 3.47 23.17
C THR A 55 -1.48 4.56 22.32
N THR A 56 -0.34 4.25 21.71
CA THR A 56 0.38 5.14 20.79
C THR A 56 -0.15 4.98 19.37
N PHE A 57 -0.41 6.10 18.69
CA PHE A 57 -0.88 6.09 17.31
C PHE A 57 -0.08 7.08 16.46
N TYR A 58 0.30 6.65 15.25
CA TYR A 58 0.81 7.57 14.24
C TYR A 58 -0.31 8.48 13.73
N ARG A 59 -0.04 9.79 13.69
CA ARG A 59 -0.97 10.81 13.20
C ARG A 59 -0.25 11.72 12.21
N PRO A 60 -0.42 11.53 10.90
CA PRO A 60 0.22 12.40 9.91
C PRO A 60 -0.42 13.80 9.93
N LYS A 61 0.36 14.81 9.51
CA LYS A 61 -0.11 16.22 9.47
C LYS A 61 -1.27 16.44 8.50
N LYS A 62 -1.33 15.64 7.44
CA LYS A 62 -2.37 15.68 6.41
C LYS A 62 -2.86 14.28 6.14
N MET A 63 -4.16 14.15 5.98
CA MET A 63 -4.86 12.88 5.81
C MET A 63 -5.70 12.94 4.53
N PRO A 64 -5.65 11.91 3.66
CA PRO A 64 -6.57 11.82 2.54
C PRO A 64 -7.99 11.56 3.04
N GLN A 65 -8.95 12.10 2.30
CA GLN A 65 -10.36 11.80 2.49
C GLN A 65 -10.71 10.46 1.85
N ILE A 66 -11.80 9.85 2.31
CA ILE A 66 -12.43 8.76 1.56
C ILE A 66 -12.75 9.27 0.15
N HIS A 67 -12.60 8.39 -0.85
CA HIS A 67 -12.79 8.74 -2.27
C HIS A 67 -11.71 9.66 -2.85
N GLN A 68 -10.48 9.56 -2.33
CA GLN A 68 -9.29 10.16 -2.92
C GLN A 68 -8.23 9.12 -3.25
N ILE A 69 -7.28 9.50 -4.11
CA ILE A 69 -6.04 8.76 -4.34
C ILE A 69 -4.94 9.32 -3.45
N ALA A 70 -4.23 8.46 -2.74
CA ALA A 70 -3.08 8.81 -1.92
C ALA A 70 -1.93 7.80 -2.08
N TYR A 71 -0.71 8.22 -1.78
CA TYR A 71 0.47 7.37 -1.94
C TYR A 71 0.81 6.66 -0.62
N PHE A 72 0.97 5.35 -0.68
CA PHE A 72 1.30 4.52 0.46
C PHE A 72 2.50 3.62 0.16
N ASN A 73 3.30 3.30 1.18
CA ASN A 73 4.27 2.20 1.07
C ASN A 73 3.60 0.88 1.47
N LEU A 74 3.40 0.01 0.47
CA LEU A 74 2.78 -1.29 0.61
C LEU A 74 3.79 -2.36 1.03
N THR A 75 5.09 -2.03 1.08
CA THR A 75 6.23 -2.94 1.33
C THR A 75 6.20 -4.17 0.40
N ARG A 76 7.23 -5.00 0.43
CA ARG A 76 7.18 -6.29 -0.27
C ARG A 76 6.35 -7.31 0.49
N GLY A 77 5.50 -8.01 -0.25
CA GLY A 77 4.75 -9.17 0.20
C GLY A 77 5.03 -10.35 -0.70
N PHE A 78 4.03 -11.19 -0.94
CA PHE A 78 4.19 -12.34 -1.83
C PHE A 78 4.25 -11.94 -3.31
N PRO A 79 4.81 -12.78 -4.21
CA PRO A 79 5.15 -12.38 -5.58
C PRO A 79 4.02 -11.88 -6.48
N LYS A 80 2.76 -12.16 -6.11
CA LYS A 80 1.58 -11.71 -6.88
C LYS A 80 0.87 -10.51 -6.27
N GLU A 81 1.38 -10.01 -5.14
CA GLU A 81 0.88 -8.81 -4.50
C GLU A 81 1.59 -7.59 -5.08
N LEU A 82 0.86 -6.49 -5.23
CA LEU A 82 1.48 -5.19 -5.47
C LEU A 82 2.35 -4.79 -4.26
N TYR A 83 3.52 -4.23 -4.53
CA TYR A 83 4.48 -3.88 -3.48
C TYR A 83 5.09 -2.49 -3.65
N GLY A 84 5.80 -2.05 -2.60
CA GLY A 84 6.53 -0.80 -2.58
C GLY A 84 5.62 0.44 -2.54
N GLY A 85 6.16 1.58 -2.97
CA GLY A 85 5.42 2.84 -3.00
C GLY A 85 4.38 2.87 -4.13
N HIS A 86 3.11 3.04 -3.79
CA HIS A 86 2.01 2.93 -4.74
C HIS A 86 0.91 3.95 -4.50
N TRP A 87 0.29 4.43 -5.58
CA TRP A 87 -0.95 5.20 -5.51
C TRP A 87 -2.11 4.26 -5.22
N CYS A 88 -2.94 4.62 -4.24
CA CYS A 88 -4.06 3.78 -3.81
C CYS A 88 -5.31 4.64 -3.61
N TYR A 89 -6.44 4.07 -3.99
CA TYR A 89 -7.76 4.61 -3.67
C TYR A 89 -8.09 4.39 -2.20
N VAL A 90 -8.48 5.46 -1.52
CA VAL A 90 -8.90 5.44 -0.11
C VAL A 90 -10.36 5.04 -0.03
N PHE A 91 -10.58 3.75 0.23
CA PHE A 91 -11.91 3.15 0.26
C PHE A 91 -12.63 3.41 1.59
N LYS A 92 -11.94 3.24 2.72
CA LYS A 92 -12.51 3.42 4.06
C LYS A 92 -11.45 3.84 5.07
N TYR A 93 -11.86 4.56 6.10
CA TYR A 93 -11.01 4.94 7.22
C TYR A 93 -11.52 4.33 8.54
N PHE A 94 -10.61 3.77 9.32
CA PHE A 94 -10.83 3.14 10.61
C PHE A 94 -9.88 3.73 11.66
N LYS A 95 -10.03 5.02 12.01
CA LYS A 95 -9.30 5.76 13.07
C LYS A 95 -7.75 5.75 12.99
N SER A 96 -7.09 4.60 12.92
CA SER A 96 -5.64 4.43 12.74
C SER A 96 -5.28 3.62 11.49
N LYS A 97 -6.27 3.18 10.71
CA LYS A 97 -6.05 2.39 9.49
C LYS A 97 -6.91 2.88 8.33
N TYR A 98 -6.45 2.65 7.11
CA TYR A 98 -7.27 2.76 5.91
C TYR A 98 -7.53 1.38 5.31
N VAL A 99 -8.70 1.17 4.72
CA VAL A 99 -8.88 0.21 3.64
C VAL A 99 -8.54 0.93 2.35
N ILE A 100 -7.63 0.35 1.58
CA ILE A 100 -7.18 0.90 0.31
C ILE A 100 -7.35 -0.11 -0.81
N ILE A 101 -7.45 0.40 -2.03
CA ILE A 101 -7.35 -0.38 -3.26
C ILE A 101 -6.17 0.17 -4.06
N PRO A 102 -5.07 -0.57 -4.23
CA PRO A 102 -3.94 -0.16 -5.06
C PRO A 102 -4.35 0.10 -6.52
N THR A 103 -3.64 1.01 -7.19
CA THR A 103 -3.98 1.43 -8.56
C THR A 103 -2.80 1.35 -9.53
N THR A 104 -2.97 0.69 -10.66
CA THR A 104 -1.97 0.66 -11.74
C THR A 104 -2.26 1.73 -12.81
N SER A 105 -1.22 2.19 -13.50
CA SER A 105 -1.39 3.10 -14.63
C SER A 105 -2.11 2.41 -15.78
N VAL A 106 -2.97 3.15 -16.48
CA VAL A 106 -3.58 2.72 -17.75
C VAL A 106 -2.87 3.48 -18.87
N LYS A 107 -2.27 2.73 -19.80
CA LYS A 107 -1.58 3.23 -21.00
C LYS A 107 -2.45 3.01 -22.23
N GLU A 108 -2.07 3.65 -23.34
CA GLU A 108 -2.79 3.51 -24.63
C GLU A 108 -2.91 2.06 -25.10
N ASP A 109 -1.92 1.23 -24.80
CA ASP A 109 -1.84 -0.19 -25.16
C ASP A 109 -2.36 -1.14 -24.07
N SER A 110 -2.94 -0.61 -22.99
CA SER A 110 -3.47 -1.44 -21.90
C SER A 110 -4.69 -2.21 -22.34
N LEU A 111 -4.72 -3.51 -22.00
CA LEU A 111 -5.92 -4.33 -22.14
C LEU A 111 -7.08 -3.76 -21.30
N PRO A 112 -8.35 -4.07 -21.64
CA PRO A 112 -9.49 -3.75 -20.79
C PRO A 112 -9.31 -4.29 -19.35
N PRO A 113 -9.96 -3.67 -18.34
CA PRO A 113 -9.92 -4.18 -16.98
C PRO A 113 -10.55 -5.58 -16.93
N ASP A 114 -9.89 -6.49 -16.21
CA ASP A 114 -10.46 -7.79 -15.89
C ASP A 114 -11.75 -7.61 -15.07
N PRO A 115 -12.92 -8.09 -15.56
CA PRO A 115 -14.19 -7.83 -14.90
C PRO A 115 -14.34 -8.52 -13.54
N GLU A 116 -13.50 -9.48 -13.19
CA GLU A 116 -13.56 -10.19 -11.90
C GLU A 116 -12.92 -9.36 -10.77
N PHE A 117 -11.86 -8.60 -11.06
CA PHE A 117 -11.07 -7.95 -9.99
C PHE A 117 -10.48 -6.58 -10.35
N GLN A 118 -10.78 -6.02 -11.51
CA GLN A 118 -10.24 -4.72 -11.94
C GLN A 118 -11.33 -3.74 -12.39
N MET A 119 -11.07 -2.45 -12.18
CA MET A 119 -11.94 -1.38 -12.64
C MET A 119 -11.13 -0.13 -12.95
N ASP A 120 -11.39 0.51 -14.09
CA ASP A 120 -10.79 1.81 -14.42
C ASP A 120 -11.61 2.95 -13.80
N ILE A 121 -10.91 3.92 -13.21
CA ILE A 121 -11.49 5.14 -12.64
C ILE A 121 -10.78 6.39 -13.16
N ALA A 122 -11.52 7.48 -13.24
CA ALA A 122 -11.02 8.80 -13.62
C ALA A 122 -10.57 9.58 -12.38
N VAL A 123 -9.45 10.30 -12.50
CA VAL A 123 -8.81 11.04 -11.42
C VAL A 123 -8.36 12.41 -11.92
N ASP A 124 -8.69 13.45 -11.16
CA ASP A 124 -8.38 14.82 -11.52
C ASP A 124 -6.87 15.11 -11.42
N ASN A 125 -6.32 15.74 -12.46
CA ASN A 125 -4.92 16.19 -12.55
C ASN A 125 -3.88 15.13 -12.15
N PHE A 126 -4.19 13.85 -12.41
CA PHE A 126 -3.33 12.76 -11.98
C PHE A 126 -2.08 12.67 -12.87
N LYS A 127 -0.90 12.70 -12.24
CA LYS A 127 0.40 12.77 -12.95
C LYS A 127 0.66 11.61 -13.92
N ASN A 128 -0.03 10.49 -13.74
CA ASN A 128 0.14 9.29 -14.55
C ASN A 128 -0.93 9.13 -15.64
N GLY A 129 -1.68 10.20 -15.93
CA GLY A 129 -2.84 10.19 -16.82
C GLY A 129 -4.14 10.32 -16.02
N MET A 130 -5.20 10.82 -16.65
CA MET A 130 -6.49 11.06 -15.97
C MET A 130 -7.25 9.76 -15.61
N THR A 131 -6.72 8.59 -15.95
CA THR A 131 -7.33 7.28 -15.71
C THR A 131 -6.34 6.34 -15.01
N THR A 132 -6.81 5.59 -14.01
CA THR A 132 -6.04 4.56 -13.32
C THR A 132 -6.91 3.34 -13.03
N ARG A 133 -6.28 2.16 -12.93
CA ARG A 133 -6.97 0.89 -12.73
C ARG A 133 -6.87 0.43 -11.29
N LEU A 134 -8.02 0.33 -10.61
CA LEU A 134 -8.14 -0.32 -9.32
C LEU A 134 -7.85 -1.82 -9.43
N GLN A 135 -7.06 -2.34 -8.49
CA GLN A 135 -6.72 -3.77 -8.36
C GLN A 135 -7.39 -4.33 -7.10
N LEU A 136 -8.63 -4.81 -7.21
CA LEU A 136 -9.42 -5.22 -6.05
C LEU A 136 -8.87 -6.48 -5.37
N SER A 137 -8.21 -7.36 -6.14
CA SER A 137 -7.48 -8.52 -5.60
C SER A 137 -6.39 -8.13 -4.60
N ASP A 138 -5.89 -6.89 -4.66
CA ASP A 138 -4.87 -6.33 -3.76
C ASP A 138 -5.46 -5.37 -2.71
N MET A 139 -6.78 -5.36 -2.53
CA MET A 139 -7.44 -4.57 -1.48
C MET A 139 -6.91 -4.99 -0.11
N ARG A 140 -6.56 -4.02 0.74
CA ARG A 140 -6.03 -4.32 2.08
C ARG A 140 -6.27 -3.22 3.10
N SER A 141 -6.30 -3.63 4.36
CA SER A 141 -6.28 -2.74 5.51
C SER A 141 -4.84 -2.41 5.89
N ILE A 142 -4.48 -1.13 5.94
CA ILE A 142 -3.12 -0.66 6.19
C ILE A 142 -3.07 0.37 7.33
N ASP A 143 -1.97 0.38 8.08
CA ASP A 143 -1.72 1.39 9.11
C ASP A 143 -1.41 2.77 8.50
N LEU A 144 -1.83 3.86 9.16
CA LEU A 144 -1.54 5.22 8.73
C LEU A 144 -0.06 5.53 8.59
N GLN A 145 0.83 4.82 9.30
CA GLN A 145 2.27 5.01 9.17
C GLN A 145 2.80 4.69 7.76
N ARG A 146 2.02 3.97 6.94
CA ARG A 146 2.35 3.71 5.53
C ARG A 146 2.09 4.89 4.60
N LEU A 147 1.35 5.92 5.05
CA LEU A 147 1.00 7.08 4.23
C LEU A 147 2.23 7.95 3.95
N TYR A 148 2.48 8.25 2.68
CA TYR A 148 3.49 9.22 2.29
C TYR A 148 2.86 10.58 1.94
N CYS A 149 2.57 11.36 2.98
CA CYS A 149 1.75 12.58 2.86
C CYS A 149 2.40 13.71 2.02
N SER A 150 3.70 13.67 1.76
CA SER A 150 4.40 14.69 0.97
C SER A 150 4.04 14.67 -0.51
N LYS A 151 3.55 13.53 -1.03
CA LYS A 151 3.14 13.39 -2.43
C LYS A 151 1.78 14.02 -2.76
N GLY A 152 1.03 14.47 -1.75
CA GLY A 152 -0.31 15.02 -1.92
C GLY A 152 -1.37 13.96 -2.22
N PHE A 153 -2.58 14.41 -2.50
CA PHE A 153 -3.76 13.58 -2.73
C PHE A 153 -4.48 14.07 -4.00
N TYR A 154 -5.13 13.18 -4.72
CA TYR A 154 -5.93 13.51 -5.90
C TYR A 154 -7.40 13.17 -5.69
N ASN A 155 -8.27 13.98 -6.31
CA ASN A 155 -9.70 13.75 -6.28
C ASN A 155 -10.08 12.73 -7.35
N VAL A 156 -10.92 11.76 -6.98
CA VAL A 156 -11.52 10.84 -7.94
C VAL A 156 -12.72 11.51 -8.61
N LEU A 157 -12.83 11.35 -9.92
CA LEU A 157 -13.91 11.89 -10.75
C LEU A 157 -14.99 10.85 -11.03
N THR A 158 -14.64 9.57 -11.09
CA THR A 158 -15.63 8.48 -11.19
C THR A 158 -16.52 8.49 -9.97
N ASP A 159 -17.82 8.39 -10.18
CA ASP A 159 -18.80 8.44 -9.10
C ASP A 159 -18.56 7.35 -8.03
N ARG A 160 -18.70 7.74 -6.75
CA ARG A 160 -18.43 6.85 -5.64
C ARG A 160 -19.42 5.68 -5.58
N ASP A 161 -20.69 5.91 -5.88
CA ASP A 161 -21.70 4.86 -5.84
C ASP A 161 -21.49 3.86 -6.98
N GLN A 162 -21.03 4.33 -8.14
CA GLN A 162 -20.56 3.46 -9.23
C GLN A 162 -19.40 2.56 -8.78
N ILE A 163 -18.39 3.11 -8.08
CA ILE A 163 -17.27 2.31 -7.56
C ILE A 163 -17.77 1.29 -6.53
N LEU A 164 -18.62 1.71 -5.60
CA LEU A 164 -19.16 0.82 -4.57
C LEU A 164 -19.99 -0.32 -5.16
N HIS A 165 -20.81 -0.04 -6.17
CA HIS A 165 -21.58 -1.06 -6.87
C HIS A 165 -20.67 -2.13 -7.49
N ASN A 166 -19.63 -1.71 -8.24
CA ASN A 166 -18.69 -2.64 -8.86
C ASN A 166 -17.86 -3.41 -7.84
N VAL A 167 -17.41 -2.76 -6.77
CA VAL A 167 -16.66 -3.42 -5.70
C VAL A 167 -17.53 -4.47 -5.00
N ASN A 168 -18.80 -4.16 -4.69
CA ASN A 168 -19.71 -5.14 -4.08
C ASN A 168 -19.93 -6.33 -5.00
N LYS A 169 -20.13 -6.08 -6.29
CA LYS A 169 -20.26 -7.14 -7.29
C LYS A 169 -19.04 -8.05 -7.31
N MET A 170 -17.84 -7.49 -7.49
CA MET A 170 -16.58 -8.25 -7.57
C MET A 170 -16.23 -8.99 -6.26
N LEU A 171 -16.66 -8.49 -5.10
CA LEU A 171 -16.32 -9.10 -3.81
C LEU A 171 -17.34 -10.11 -3.30
N LEU A 172 -18.62 -9.95 -3.63
CA LEU A 172 -19.72 -10.64 -2.95
C LEU A 172 -20.65 -11.42 -3.87
N GLU A 173 -20.69 -11.10 -5.17
CA GLU A 173 -21.50 -11.87 -6.12
C GLU A 173 -20.69 -13.09 -6.60
N GLU A 174 -21.29 -14.28 -6.53
CA GLU A 174 -20.68 -15.49 -7.08
C GLU A 174 -20.72 -15.43 -8.62
N HIS A 175 -19.60 -15.81 -9.26
CA HIS A 175 -19.47 -15.92 -10.72
C HIS A 175 -19.98 -17.26 -11.25
#